data_AF-A0A920FVK3-F1
#
_entry.id   AF-A0A920FVK3-F1
#
_cell.length_a   1.000
_cell.length_b   1.000
_cell.length_c   1.000
_cell.angle_alpha   90.00
_cell.angle_beta   90.00
_cell.angle_gamma   90.00
#
_symmetry.space_group_name_H-M   'P 1'
#
loop_
_entity.id
_entity.type
_entity.pdbx_description
1 polymer ?
#
loop_
_entity_poly.entity_id
_entity_poly.type
_entity_poly.pdbx_seq_one_letter_code
_entity_poly.pdbx_strand_id
1 'polypeptide(L)'
;MSKFLRENVFNILIFLLLSIQAFMYYYDNRPSSKIFSQKSMSVENFSSIVLGKSGLTKIGSEKLNKIDEDNFFLQGKSYLENNEYKIYGEDISINLNEDISHSKKSVQVINSMGTLDAKGFRNIDSEGKIYFDGIVIFKSHD
;
A
#
# COMPACT_ATOMS: atom_id res chain seq x y z
N MET A 1 29.72 -53.35 25.41
CA MET A 1 28.82 -52.41 26.12
C MET A 1 29.56 -51.87 27.32
N SER A 2 29.81 -50.57 27.44
CA SER A 2 30.45 -50.05 28.67
C SER A 2 29.53 -50.27 29.87
N LYS A 3 30.08 -50.57 31.05
CA LYS A 3 29.31 -50.82 32.28
C LYS A 3 28.36 -49.66 32.60
N PHE A 4 28.85 -48.44 32.35
CA PHE A 4 28.12 -47.18 32.45
C PHE A 4 26.89 -47.10 31.52
N LEU A 5 27.03 -47.52 30.26
CA LEU A 5 25.91 -47.55 29.32
C LEU A 5 24.81 -48.49 29.79
N ARG A 6 25.17 -49.67 30.33
CA ARG A 6 24.20 -50.68 30.77
C ARG A 6 23.43 -50.26 32.02
N GLU A 7 24.07 -49.59 32.98
CA GLU A 7 23.43 -49.12 34.20
C GLU A 7 22.56 -47.87 33.96
N ASN A 8 22.92 -47.03 32.98
CA ASN A 8 22.24 -45.76 32.73
C ASN A 8 21.37 -45.72 31.46
N VAL A 9 21.10 -46.86 30.80
CA VAL A 9 20.28 -46.93 29.56
C VAL A 9 18.98 -46.16 29.71
N PHE A 10 18.23 -46.39 30.80
CA PHE A 10 16.94 -45.76 31.00
C PHE A 10 17.05 -44.24 31.21
N ASN A 11 18.04 -43.78 31.97
CA ASN A 11 18.28 -42.34 32.19
C ASN A 11 18.66 -41.62 30.90
N ILE A 12 19.50 -42.25 30.07
CA ILE A 12 19.89 -41.73 28.75
C ILE A 12 18.66 -41.65 27.84
N LEU A 13 17.78 -42.67 27.87
CA LEU A 13 16.57 -42.70 27.06
C LEU A 13 15.57 -41.61 27.45
N ILE A 14 15.39 -41.39 28.77
CA ILE A 14 14.53 -40.33 29.32
C ILE A 14 15.07 -38.96 28.91
N PHE A 15 16.38 -38.73 29.04
CA PHE A 15 17.00 -37.47 28.63
C PHE A 15 16.83 -37.18 27.13
N LEU A 16 16.94 -38.22 26.29
CA LEU A 16 16.73 -38.10 24.84
C LEU A 16 15.28 -37.69 24.52
N LEU A 17 14.29 -38.33 25.17
CA LEU A 17 12.87 -38.01 25.00
C LEU A 17 12.55 -36.56 25.40
N LEU A 18 13.07 -36.10 26.54
CA LEU A 18 12.89 -34.72 26.99
C LEU A 18 13.53 -33.71 26.04
N SER A 19 14.72 -34.03 25.51
CA SER A 19 15.41 -33.18 24.54
C SER A 19 14.62 -33.04 23.24
N ILE A 20 14.03 -34.14 22.76
CA ILE A 20 13.17 -34.14 21.56
C ILE A 20 11.91 -33.29 21.78
N GLN A 21 11.27 -33.37 22.96
CA GLN A 21 10.12 -32.54 23.30
C GLN A 21 10.46 -31.05 23.35
N ALA A 22 11.59 -30.70 23.98
CA ALA A 22 12.06 -29.32 24.02
C ALA A 22 12.38 -28.79 22.61
N PHE A 23 12.94 -29.64 21.74
CA PHE A 23 13.21 -29.29 20.36
C PHE A 23 11.94 -29.07 19.55
N MET A 24 10.92 -29.93 19.70
CA MET A 24 9.61 -29.73 19.07
C MET A 24 8.95 -28.42 19.53
N TYR A 25 8.96 -28.14 20.84
CA TYR A 25 8.43 -26.90 21.39
C TYR A 25 9.13 -25.65 20.82
N TYR A 26 10.45 -25.70 20.66
CA TYR A 26 11.21 -24.60 20.04
C TYR A 26 10.90 -24.46 18.54
N TYR A 27 10.73 -25.57 17.83
CA TYR A 27 10.43 -25.56 16.38
C TYR A 27 9.01 -25.07 16.08
N ASP A 28 8.01 -25.52 16.86
CA ASP A 28 6.61 -25.11 16.68
C ASP A 28 6.36 -23.66 17.09
N ASN A 29 7.07 -23.16 18.11
CA ASN A 29 6.99 -21.75 18.53
C ASN A 29 7.89 -20.82 17.73
N ARG A 30 8.59 -21.30 16.68
CA ARG A 30 9.20 -20.35 15.75
C ARG A 30 8.08 -19.51 15.15
N PRO A 31 8.17 -18.17 15.24
CA PRO A 31 7.18 -17.32 14.62
C PRO A 31 7.08 -17.73 13.15
N SER A 32 5.87 -18.11 12.74
CA SER A 32 5.58 -18.50 11.37
C SER A 32 5.98 -17.35 10.47
N SER A 33 7.17 -17.44 9.86
CA SER A 33 7.63 -16.57 8.80
C SER A 33 6.91 -16.88 7.49
N LYS A 34 5.64 -17.27 7.55
CA LYS A 34 4.74 -17.19 6.42
C LYS A 34 4.70 -15.72 6.08
N ILE A 35 5.62 -15.31 5.21
CA ILE A 35 5.51 -14.15 4.36
C ILE A 35 4.13 -14.35 3.76
N PHE A 36 3.14 -13.64 4.30
CA PHE A 36 1.84 -13.53 3.68
C PHE A 36 2.19 -12.96 2.33
N SER A 37 2.28 -13.81 1.30
CA SER A 37 2.55 -13.39 -0.05
C SER A 37 1.43 -12.42 -0.35
N GLN A 38 1.74 -11.14 -0.24
CA GLN A 38 0.77 -10.06 -0.27
C GLN A 38 0.17 -10.12 -1.66
N LYS A 39 -0.98 -10.80 -1.76
CA LYS A 39 -1.60 -11.08 -3.03
C LYS A 39 -1.91 -9.73 -3.63
N SER A 40 -1.34 -9.43 -4.80
CA SER A 40 -1.73 -8.26 -5.58
C SER A 40 -3.25 -8.29 -5.74
N MET A 41 -3.94 -7.38 -5.05
CA MET A 41 -5.39 -7.30 -5.08
C MET A 41 -5.76 -6.28 -6.15
N SER A 42 -6.64 -6.68 -7.04
CA SER A 42 -7.17 -5.85 -8.10
C SER A 42 -8.68 -5.78 -7.98
N VAL A 43 -9.24 -4.58 -8.09
CA VAL A 43 -10.69 -4.34 -8.00
C VAL A 43 -11.10 -3.46 -9.17
N GLU A 44 -12.09 -3.92 -9.96
CA GLU A 44 -12.66 -3.16 -11.07
C GLU A 44 -13.75 -2.19 -10.56
N ASN A 45 -13.98 -1.08 -11.27
CA ASN A 45 -14.93 -0.01 -10.95
C ASN A 45 -14.81 0.48 -9.50
N PHE A 46 -13.58 0.82 -9.10
CA PHE A 46 -13.27 1.18 -7.73
C PHE A 46 -13.72 2.60 -7.39
N SER A 47 -14.30 2.76 -6.20
CA SER A 47 -14.57 4.06 -5.58
C SER A 47 -14.51 3.88 -4.07
N SER A 48 -13.81 4.77 -3.37
CA SER A 48 -13.70 4.76 -1.91
C SER A 48 -13.47 6.16 -1.36
N ILE A 49 -13.68 6.30 -0.06
CA ILE A 49 -13.25 7.47 0.70
C ILE A 49 -12.00 7.06 1.48
N VAL A 50 -10.93 7.83 1.32
CA VAL A 50 -9.66 7.62 2.01
C VAL A 50 -9.47 8.75 3.01
N LEU A 51 -9.04 8.40 4.21
CA LEU A 51 -8.64 9.34 5.25
C LEU A 51 -7.11 9.45 5.23
N GLY A 52 -6.60 10.58 4.76
CA GLY A 52 -5.18 10.95 4.79
C GLY A 52 -4.89 12.03 5.83
N LYS A 53 -3.64 12.54 5.89
CA LYS A 53 -3.30 13.64 6.80
C LYS A 53 -4.00 14.95 6.40
N SER A 54 -4.28 15.12 5.11
CA SER A 54 -5.02 16.26 4.54
C SER A 54 -6.54 16.20 4.81
N GLY A 55 -7.05 15.07 5.31
CA GLY A 55 -8.47 14.85 5.60
C GLY A 55 -9.09 13.78 4.71
N LEU A 56 -10.37 13.97 4.36
CA LEU A 56 -11.13 13.01 3.57
C LEU A 56 -11.02 13.32 2.08
N THR A 57 -10.50 12.36 1.33
CA THR A 57 -10.42 12.42 -0.14
C THR A 57 -11.17 11.24 -0.73
N LYS A 58 -12.12 11.54 -1.61
CA LYS A 58 -12.81 10.51 -2.40
C LYS A 58 -11.92 10.16 -3.59
N ILE A 59 -11.62 8.88 -3.75
CA ILE A 59 -10.83 8.39 -4.88
C ILE A 59 -11.64 7.35 -5.66
N GLY A 60 -11.45 7.31 -6.97
CA GLY A 60 -12.05 6.28 -7.80
C GLY A 60 -11.32 6.08 -9.11
N SER A 61 -11.54 4.92 -9.71
CA SER A 61 -10.85 4.49 -10.92
C SER A 61 -11.62 3.37 -11.61
N GLU A 62 -11.39 3.21 -12.92
CA GLU A 62 -11.80 2.00 -13.64
C GLU A 62 -11.25 0.74 -12.98
N LYS A 63 -10.02 0.81 -12.44
CA LYS A 63 -9.41 -0.33 -11.76
C LYS A 63 -8.39 0.09 -10.71
N LEU A 64 -8.57 -0.39 -9.48
CA LEU A 64 -7.58 -0.29 -8.42
C LEU A 64 -6.66 -1.51 -8.44
N ASN A 65 -5.36 -1.28 -8.49
CA ASN A 65 -4.35 -2.31 -8.25
C ASN A 65 -3.58 -1.95 -6.97
N LYS A 66 -3.64 -2.83 -5.96
CA LYS A 66 -2.79 -2.73 -4.77
C LYS A 66 -1.40 -3.29 -5.12
N ILE A 67 -0.38 -2.44 -5.02
CA ILE A 67 1.01 -2.83 -5.28
C ILE A 67 1.62 -3.40 -3.99
N ASP A 68 1.48 -2.67 -2.88
CA ASP A 68 1.87 -3.09 -1.53
C ASP A 68 0.95 -2.43 -0.47
N GLU A 69 1.37 -2.34 0.80
CA GLU A 69 0.53 -1.76 1.87
C GLU A 69 0.22 -0.26 1.68
N ASP A 70 1.18 0.50 1.18
CA ASP A 70 1.10 1.95 1.08
C ASP A 70 0.91 2.44 -0.36
N ASN A 71 1.29 1.61 -1.34
CA ASN A 71 1.30 1.96 -2.75
C ASN A 71 0.12 1.32 -3.51
N PHE A 72 -0.64 2.19 -4.17
CA PHE A 72 -1.80 1.83 -4.98
C PHE A 72 -1.67 2.45 -6.37
N PHE A 73 -2.23 1.76 -7.36
CA PHE A 73 -2.27 2.23 -8.73
C PHE A 73 -3.72 2.22 -9.25
N LEU A 74 -4.23 3.42 -9.53
CA LEU A 74 -5.52 3.67 -10.15
C LEU A 74 -5.34 3.64 -11.67
N GLN A 75 -5.68 2.52 -12.29
CA GLN A 75 -5.51 2.28 -13.72
C GLN A 75 -6.73 2.77 -14.52
N GLY A 76 -6.47 3.45 -15.64
CA GLY A 76 -7.51 4.04 -16.48
C GLY A 76 -8.04 5.35 -15.89
N LYS A 77 -9.25 5.75 -16.31
CA LYS A 77 -9.87 7.01 -15.88
C LYS A 77 -10.08 7.01 -14.37
N SER A 78 -9.54 8.03 -13.72
CA SER A 78 -9.43 8.10 -12.27
C SER A 78 -9.70 9.51 -11.77
N TYR A 79 -10.16 9.61 -10.53
CA TYR A 79 -10.44 10.88 -9.88
C TYR A 79 -10.01 10.90 -8.42
N LEU A 80 -9.64 12.10 -7.96
CA LEU A 80 -9.38 12.43 -6.57
C LEU A 80 -10.15 13.71 -6.25
N GLU A 81 -11.09 13.65 -5.32
CA GLU A 81 -11.98 14.76 -5.00
C GLU A 81 -11.97 15.01 -3.49
N ASN A 82 -11.74 16.26 -3.10
CA ASN A 82 -11.96 16.73 -1.75
C ASN A 82 -12.64 18.11 -1.79
N ASN A 83 -12.68 18.81 -0.66
CA ASN A 83 -13.35 20.12 -0.58
C ASN A 83 -12.58 21.25 -1.29
N GLU A 84 -11.29 21.07 -1.55
CA GLU A 84 -10.43 22.11 -2.12
C GLU A 84 -10.26 21.95 -3.63
N TYR A 85 -10.22 20.71 -4.12
CA TYR A 85 -9.98 20.41 -5.52
C TYR A 85 -10.69 19.15 -6.01
N LYS A 86 -10.76 19.04 -7.34
CA LYS A 86 -11.11 17.81 -8.07
C LYS A 86 -10.04 17.56 -9.13
N ILE A 87 -9.35 16.43 -9.04
CA ILE A 87 -8.37 15.97 -10.01
C ILE A 87 -9.02 14.86 -10.83
N TYR A 88 -9.07 15.02 -12.15
CA TYR A 88 -9.48 14.01 -13.11
C TYR A 88 -8.28 13.67 -14.01
N GLY A 89 -7.87 12.41 -14.04
CA GLY A 89 -6.71 11.99 -14.81
C GLY A 89 -6.75 10.50 -15.15
N GLU A 90 -5.65 9.99 -15.65
CA GLU A 90 -5.48 8.58 -15.99
C GLU A 90 -4.22 8.01 -15.34
N ASP A 91 -4.24 6.72 -14.97
CA ASP A 91 -3.09 5.97 -14.49
C ASP A 91 -2.37 6.66 -13.32
N ILE A 92 -3.08 6.82 -12.20
CA ILE A 92 -2.61 7.58 -11.03
C ILE A 92 -1.97 6.64 -10.01
N SER A 93 -0.72 6.91 -9.66
CA SER A 93 -0.03 6.25 -8.55
C SER A 93 -0.31 7.00 -7.25
N ILE A 94 -0.62 6.28 -6.18
CA ILE A 94 -0.91 6.82 -4.85
C ILE A 94 0.00 6.15 -3.83
N ASN A 95 0.66 6.95 -3.00
CA ASN A 95 1.37 6.52 -1.80
C ASN A 95 0.66 7.11 -0.57
N LEU A 96 0.06 6.25 0.25
CA LEU A 96 -0.71 6.65 1.43
C LEU A 96 0.18 7.14 2.59
N ASN A 97 1.40 6.64 2.70
CA ASN A 97 2.30 7.01 3.79
C ASN A 97 2.81 8.46 3.63
N GLU A 98 3.16 8.82 2.40
CA GLU A 98 3.65 10.15 2.02
C GLU A 98 2.51 11.13 1.68
N ASP A 99 1.26 10.66 1.56
CA ASP A 99 0.13 11.41 1.00
C ASP A 99 0.46 12.04 -0.37
N ILE A 100 1.09 11.25 -1.25
CA ILE A 100 1.48 11.67 -2.59
C ILE A 100 0.67 10.92 -3.64
N SER A 101 0.10 11.66 -4.59
CA SER A 101 -0.49 11.09 -5.79
C SER A 101 0.10 11.73 -7.04
N HIS A 102 0.33 10.94 -8.09
CA HIS A 102 0.94 11.47 -9.31
C HIS A 102 0.57 10.67 -10.56
N SER A 103 0.62 11.35 -11.70
CA SER A 103 0.53 10.72 -13.02
C SER A 103 1.35 11.51 -14.04
N LYS A 104 1.88 10.79 -15.03
CA LYS A 104 2.54 11.37 -16.21
C LYS A 104 1.58 11.54 -17.40
N LYS A 105 0.30 11.26 -17.19
CA LYS A 105 -0.78 11.39 -18.18
C LYS A 105 -1.49 12.73 -18.00
N SER A 106 -2.19 13.12 -19.06
CA SER A 106 -3.00 14.33 -19.05
C SER A 106 -3.92 14.35 -17.84
N VAL A 107 -4.03 15.51 -17.22
CA VAL A 107 -4.80 15.72 -16.01
C VAL A 107 -5.54 17.04 -16.11
N GLN A 108 -6.76 17.04 -15.59
CA GLN A 108 -7.55 18.21 -15.35
C GLN A 108 -7.72 18.39 -13.85
N VAL A 109 -7.46 19.60 -13.36
CA VAL A 109 -7.65 19.97 -11.96
C VAL A 109 -8.62 21.13 -11.89
N ILE A 110 -9.65 20.99 -11.08
CA ILE A 110 -10.65 22.03 -10.84
C ILE A 110 -10.56 22.42 -9.38
N ASN A 111 -10.45 23.72 -9.11
CA ASN A 111 -10.53 24.27 -7.77
C ASN A 111 -11.48 25.48 -7.76
N SER A 112 -11.49 26.24 -6.66
CA SER A 112 -12.31 27.45 -6.53
C SER A 112 -11.94 28.59 -7.48
N MET A 113 -10.74 28.60 -8.05
CA MET A 113 -10.25 29.66 -8.92
C MET A 113 -10.48 29.37 -10.41
N GLY A 114 -10.53 28.09 -10.80
CA GLY A 114 -10.58 27.74 -12.21
C GLY A 114 -10.40 26.26 -12.50
N THR A 115 -10.19 26.00 -13.78
CA THR A 115 -9.83 24.69 -14.34
C THR A 115 -8.44 24.77 -14.94
N LEU A 116 -7.61 23.78 -14.65
CA LEU A 116 -6.24 23.66 -15.09
C LEU A 116 -6.05 22.33 -15.82
N ASP A 117 -5.57 22.37 -17.05
CA ASP A 117 -5.18 21.19 -17.82
C ASP A 117 -3.65 21.11 -17.93
N ALA A 118 -3.07 19.94 -17.67
CA ALA A 118 -1.63 19.70 -17.74
C ALA A 118 -1.30 18.30 -18.27
N LYS A 119 -0.04 18.05 -18.66
CA LYS A 119 0.41 16.75 -19.17
C LYS A 119 0.67 15.72 -18.07
N GLY A 120 0.81 16.16 -16.83
CA GLY A 120 1.03 15.33 -15.67
C GLY A 120 0.92 16.16 -14.40
N PHE A 121 0.85 15.48 -13.26
CA PHE A 121 0.84 16.14 -11.96
C PHE A 121 1.53 15.30 -10.90
N ARG A 122 1.92 16.00 -9.84
CA ARG A 122 2.27 15.45 -8.54
C ARG A 122 1.57 16.25 -7.46
N ASN A 123 0.60 15.65 -6.81
CA ASN A 123 -0.08 16.19 -5.65
C ASN A 123 0.62 15.69 -4.37
N ILE A 124 0.98 16.62 -3.49
CA ILE A 124 1.50 16.38 -2.15
C ILE A 124 0.43 16.91 -1.19
N ASP A 125 -0.49 16.03 -0.81
CA ASP A 125 -1.72 16.39 -0.11
C ASP A 125 -1.42 16.93 1.29
N SER A 126 -0.41 16.36 1.94
CA SER A 126 0.08 16.81 3.24
C SER A 126 0.62 18.25 3.26
N GLU A 127 0.98 18.81 2.10
CA GLU A 127 1.41 20.20 1.94
C GLU A 127 0.34 21.10 1.31
N GLY A 128 -0.78 20.54 0.84
CA GLY A 128 -1.78 21.27 0.06
C GLY A 128 -1.24 21.81 -1.27
N LYS A 129 -0.30 21.10 -1.91
CA LYS A 129 0.37 21.55 -3.15
C LYS A 129 0.24 20.54 -4.28
N ILE A 130 -0.14 21.05 -5.45
CA ILE A 130 -0.15 20.29 -6.70
C ILE A 130 0.86 20.90 -7.67
N TYR A 131 1.83 20.09 -8.08
CA TYR A 131 2.81 20.42 -9.11
C TYR A 131 2.34 19.85 -10.45
N PHE A 132 2.60 20.57 -11.53
CA PHE A 132 2.18 20.20 -12.87
C PHE A 132 3.38 20.05 -13.80
N ASP A 133 3.32 19.02 -14.64
CA ASP A 133 4.35 18.74 -15.63
C ASP A 133 3.97 19.27 -17.01
N GLY A 134 4.94 19.90 -17.68
CA GLY A 134 4.82 20.32 -19.07
C GLY A 134 4.03 21.62 -19.27
N ILE A 135 3.28 21.69 -20.37
CA ILE A 135 2.45 22.85 -20.70
C ILE A 135 1.21 22.82 -19.80
N VAL A 136 0.94 23.95 -19.15
CA VAL A 136 -0.21 24.15 -18.27
C VAL A 136 -1.13 25.19 -18.91
N ILE A 137 -2.40 24.83 -19.05
CA ILE A 137 -3.45 25.73 -19.53
C ILE A 137 -4.39 25.99 -18.37
N PHE A 138 -4.44 27.23 -17.91
CA PHE A 138 -5.35 27.65 -16.85
C PHE A 138 -6.49 28.49 -17.43
N LYS A 139 -7.72 28.15 -17.04
CA LYS A 139 -8.93 28.88 -17.36
C LYS A 139 -9.65 29.25 -16.05
N SER A 140 -9.73 30.54 -15.77
CA SER A 140 -10.52 31.08 -14.66
C SER A 140 -12.00 30.75 -14.83
N HIS A 141 -12.74 30.66 -13.72
CA HIS A 141 -14.20 30.47 -13.72
C HIS A 141 -15.00 31.75 -13.99
N ASP A 142 -14.32 32.87 -14.26
CA ASP A 142 -14.92 34.17 -14.63
C ASP A 142 -16.01 34.07 -15.70
#